data_AF-A0A357WVX4-F1
#
_entry.id   AF-A0A357WVX4-F1
#
_cell.length_a   1.000
_cell.length_b   1.000
_cell.length_c   1.000
_cell.angle_alpha   90.00
_cell.angle_beta   90.00
_cell.angle_gamma   90.00
#
_symmetry.space_group_name_H-M   'P 1'
#
loop_
_entity.id
_entity.type
_entity.pdbx_description
1 polymer ?
#
loop_
_entity_poly.entity_id
_entity_poly.type
_entity_poly.pdbx_seq_one_letter_code
_entity_poly.pdbx_strand_id
1 'polypeptide(L)'
;MPCLRDFQALSLKALLTVVFCNEKYIGDARLGKTYVPDCLTHKAVVNNGERPQVYVENSHPAIIDKGIWHRVQEELARRGSKRRIREKGVKTEQGKYSSKFALTELMFCSECGTPYRRCIWSKNGKKKAVWRCVSRLDHGTKYCKES
;
A
#
# COMPACT_ATOMS: atom_id res chain seq x y z
N MET A 1 -4.49 -12.39 -3.52
CA MET A 1 -3.37 -11.45 -3.70
C MET A 1 -3.49 -10.79 -5.07
N PRO A 2 -3.79 -9.49 -5.17
CA PRO A 2 -4.05 -8.83 -6.45
C PRO A 2 -2.73 -8.38 -7.09
N CYS A 3 -2.10 -9.25 -7.88
CA CYS A 3 -0.83 -8.93 -8.56
C CYS A 3 -0.87 -9.05 -10.09
N LEU A 4 -2.06 -9.04 -10.71
CA LEU A 4 -2.18 -9.02 -12.16
C LEU A 4 -3.23 -7.99 -12.56
N ARG A 5 -2.78 -6.82 -13.01
CA ARG A 5 -3.49 -5.96 -13.96
C ARG A 5 -2.53 -4.96 -14.63
N ASP A 6 -2.51 -5.08 -15.95
CA ASP A 6 -2.25 -4.10 -17.01
C ASP A 6 -0.91 -3.34 -17.07
N PHE A 7 -0.11 -3.73 -18.07
CA PHE A 7 1.18 -3.17 -18.49
C PHE A 7 1.03 -1.90 -19.36
N GLN A 8 0.31 -0.88 -18.88
CA GLN A 8 0.36 0.46 -19.49
C GLN A 8 0.72 1.51 -18.44
N ALA A 9 1.88 2.16 -18.64
CA ALA A 9 2.52 3.15 -17.78
C ALA A 9 2.81 2.67 -16.33
N LEU A 10 3.87 1.86 -16.16
CA LEU A 10 4.35 1.50 -14.82
C LEU A 10 4.87 2.74 -14.08
N SER A 11 4.07 3.26 -13.15
CA SER A 11 4.57 4.16 -12.11
C SER A 11 5.72 3.47 -11.33
N LEU A 12 6.68 4.24 -10.78
CA LEU A 12 7.80 3.72 -9.98
C LEU A 12 7.35 2.70 -8.90
N LYS A 13 6.16 2.91 -8.32
CA LYS A 13 5.56 2.00 -7.34
C LYS A 13 5.23 0.63 -7.92
N ALA A 14 4.75 0.57 -9.16
CA ALA A 14 4.39 -0.68 -9.82
C ALA A 14 5.65 -1.51 -10.11
N LEU A 15 6.75 -0.89 -10.54
CA LEU A 15 8.01 -1.59 -10.77
C LEU A 15 8.60 -2.18 -9.48
N LEU A 16 8.60 -1.41 -8.38
CA LEU A 16 9.05 -1.91 -7.07
C LEU A 16 8.20 -3.10 -6.60
N THR A 17 6.90 -3.09 -6.90
CA THR A 17 6.01 -4.21 -6.56
C THR A 17 6.37 -5.46 -7.34
N VAL A 18 6.71 -5.33 -8.64
CA VAL A 18 7.16 -6.48 -9.46
C VAL A 18 8.43 -7.11 -8.90
N VAL A 19 9.39 -6.29 -8.45
CA VAL A 19 10.66 -6.78 -7.89
C VAL A 19 10.45 -7.45 -6.54
N PHE A 20 9.77 -6.77 -5.61
CA PHE A 20 9.66 -7.26 -4.24
C PHE A 20 8.55 -8.29 -4.02
N CYS A 21 7.54 -8.39 -4.89
CA CYS A 21 6.48 -9.40 -4.73
C CYS A 21 6.75 -10.70 -5.50
N ASN A 22 7.85 -10.79 -6.24
CA ASN A 22 8.18 -11.96 -7.05
C ASN A 22 9.34 -12.74 -6.43
N GLU A 23 9.08 -14.00 -6.11
CA GLU A 23 10.06 -14.92 -5.52
C GLU A 23 11.24 -15.23 -6.44
N LYS A 24 11.10 -14.98 -7.75
CA LYS A 24 12.22 -15.17 -8.69
C LYS A 24 13.44 -14.33 -8.32
N TYR A 25 13.27 -13.17 -7.70
CA TYR A 25 14.42 -12.33 -7.34
C TYR A 25 15.26 -12.91 -6.20
N ILE A 26 14.70 -13.83 -5.40
CA ILE A 26 15.43 -14.55 -4.34
C ILE A 26 15.99 -15.91 -4.81
N GLY A 27 15.88 -16.23 -6.11
CA GLY A 27 16.33 -17.49 -6.68
C GLY A 27 15.32 -18.64 -6.55
N ASP A 28 14.12 -18.37 -6.03
CA ASP A 28 13.07 -19.38 -5.85
C ASP A 28 12.04 -19.28 -6.99
N ALA A 29 11.31 -20.38 -7.27
CA ALA A 29 10.34 -20.41 -8.34
C ALA A 29 9.05 -21.14 -7.92
N ARG A 30 7.90 -20.49 -8.11
CA ARG A 30 6.59 -21.15 -7.97
C ARG A 30 6.02 -21.49 -9.34
N LEU A 31 5.87 -22.79 -9.58
CA LEU A 31 5.31 -23.36 -10.80
C LEU A 31 3.80 -23.54 -10.66
N GLY A 32 3.09 -23.50 -11.80
CA GLY A 32 1.64 -23.74 -11.82
C GLY A 32 0.79 -22.61 -11.23
N LYS A 33 1.29 -21.36 -11.19
CA LYS A 33 0.51 -20.18 -10.73
C LYS A 33 -0.75 -19.94 -11.56
N THR A 34 -0.72 -20.29 -12.85
CA THR A 34 -1.84 -20.21 -13.78
C THR A 34 -1.96 -21.51 -14.53
N TYR A 35 -3.18 -21.84 -14.96
CA TYR A 35 -3.44 -22.96 -15.84
C TYR A 35 -4.53 -22.59 -16.85
N VAL A 36 -4.63 -23.37 -17.92
CA VAL A 36 -5.68 -23.21 -18.93
C VAL A 36 -6.73 -24.29 -18.65
N PRO A 37 -7.95 -23.94 -18.19
CA PRO A 37 -9.00 -24.91 -17.92
C PRO A 37 -9.57 -25.49 -19.20
N ASP A 38 -9.74 -24.66 -20.23
CA ASP A 38 -10.34 -25.02 -21.51
C ASP A 38 -9.35 -24.80 -22.66
N CYS A 39 -9.08 -25.87 -23.40
CA CYS A 39 -8.16 -25.88 -24.52
C CYS A 39 -8.68 -25.13 -25.76
N LEU A 40 -9.98 -24.85 -25.86
CA LEU A 40 -10.53 -24.09 -27.00
C LEU A 40 -10.38 -22.59 -26.79
N THR A 41 -10.66 -22.10 -25.58
CA THR A 41 -10.59 -20.67 -25.29
C THR A 41 -9.17 -20.17 -24.96
N HIS A 42 -8.22 -21.06 -24.66
CA HIS A 42 -6.83 -20.73 -24.30
C HIS A 42 -6.68 -19.69 -23.18
N LYS A 43 -7.73 -19.46 -22.38
CA LYS A 43 -7.73 -18.44 -21.32
C LYS A 43 -6.96 -18.96 -20.11
N ALA A 44 -5.87 -18.29 -19.76
CA ALA A 44 -5.13 -18.60 -18.55
C ALA A 44 -5.87 -18.06 -17.32
N VAL A 45 -6.16 -18.94 -16.36
CA VAL A 45 -6.80 -18.63 -15.08
C VAL A 45 -5.79 -18.83 -13.95
N VAL A 46 -5.90 -18.02 -12.90
CA VAL A 46 -5.07 -18.15 -11.70
C VAL A 46 -5.46 -19.43 -10.97
N ASN A 47 -4.46 -20.24 -10.65
CA ASN A 47 -4.64 -21.46 -9.89
C ASN A 47 -4.81 -21.11 -8.40
N ASN A 48 -5.99 -21.36 -7.83
CA ASN A 48 -6.26 -21.17 -6.40
C ASN A 48 -6.17 -22.48 -5.59
N GLY A 49 -5.63 -23.55 -6.18
CA GLY A 49 -5.55 -24.90 -5.60
C GLY A 49 -6.22 -25.99 -6.43
N GLU A 50 -6.79 -25.62 -7.58
CA GLU A 50 -7.47 -26.54 -8.51
C GLU A 50 -6.50 -27.50 -9.20
N ARG A 51 -5.23 -27.11 -9.34
CA ARG A 51 -4.15 -27.97 -9.83
C ARG A 51 -2.95 -27.93 -8.89
N PRO A 52 -2.09 -28.96 -8.88
CA PRO A 52 -0.87 -28.97 -8.07
C PRO A 52 0.00 -27.73 -8.36
N GLN A 53 0.45 -27.08 -7.28
CA GLN A 53 1.41 -25.98 -7.34
C GLN A 53 2.66 -26.41 -6.60
N VAL A 54 3.80 -26.30 -7.26
CA VAL A 54 5.08 -26.71 -6.69
C VAL A 54 5.92 -25.47 -6.45
N TYR A 55 6.49 -25.37 -5.25
CA TYR A 55 7.48 -24.37 -4.89
C TYR A 55 8.86 -25.01 -4.94
N VAL A 56 9.76 -24.41 -5.71
CA VAL A 56 11.13 -24.88 -5.89
C VAL A 56 12.08 -23.84 -5.30
N GLU A 57 12.88 -24.26 -4.33
CA GLU A 57 13.90 -23.43 -3.71
C GLU A 57 15.19 -23.47 -4.53
N ASN A 58 15.90 -22.34 -4.62
CA ASN A 58 17.21 -22.20 -5.26
C ASN A 58 17.25 -22.72 -6.72
N SER A 59 16.20 -22.43 -7.50
CA SER A 59 16.11 -22.80 -8.91
C SER A 59 17.18 -22.12 -9.77
N HIS A 60 17.58 -20.90 -9.40
CA HIS A 60 18.64 -20.16 -10.06
C HIS A 60 19.37 -19.24 -9.07
N PRO A 61 20.56 -18.71 -9.43
CA PRO A 61 21.27 -17.77 -8.58
C PRO A 61 20.40 -16.57 -8.21
N ALA A 62 20.34 -16.25 -6.92
CA ALA A 62 19.53 -15.15 -6.41
C ALA A 62 20.09 -13.80 -6.89
N ILE A 63 19.21 -12.90 -7.30
CA ILE A 63 19.56 -11.52 -7.64
C ILE A 63 19.63 -10.67 -6.35
N ILE A 64 18.74 -10.97 -5.40
CA ILE A 64 18.65 -10.33 -4.09
C ILE A 64 18.82 -11.41 -3.03
N ASP A 65 19.66 -11.14 -2.03
CA ASP A 65 19.82 -12.02 -0.87
C ASP A 65 18.48 -12.24 -0.14
N LYS A 66 18.24 -13.49 0.29
CA LYS A 66 16.99 -13.88 0.96
C LYS A 66 16.74 -13.05 2.21
N GLY A 67 17.77 -12.79 3.02
CA GLY A 67 17.66 -12.01 4.25
C GLY A 67 17.23 -10.57 3.99
N ILE A 68 17.78 -9.92 2.97
CA ILE A 68 17.38 -8.57 2.56
C ILE A 68 15.93 -8.58 2.07
N TRP A 69 15.55 -9.55 1.23
CA TRP A 69 14.21 -9.64 0.68
C TRP A 69 13.15 -9.82 1.77
N HIS A 70 13.40 -10.69 2.76
CA HIS A 70 12.48 -10.88 3.89
C HIS A 70 12.31 -9.61 4.72
N ARG A 71 13.39 -8.87 5.00
CA ARG A 71 13.29 -7.57 5.68
C ARG A 71 12.45 -6.56 4.90
N VAL A 72 12.54 -6.59 3.56
CA VAL A 72 11.68 -5.75 2.72
C VAL A 72 10.21 -6.19 2.81
N GLN A 73 9.92 -7.50 2.84
CA GLN A 73 8.56 -7.98 3.05
C GLN A 73 7.99 -7.52 4.39
N GLU A 74 8.78 -7.58 5.46
CA GLU A 74 8.39 -7.09 6.79
C GLU A 74 8.09 -5.58 6.76
N GLU A 75 8.94 -4.79 6.10
CA GLU A 75 8.71 -3.36 5.95
C GLU A 75 7.47 -3.08 5.08
N LEU A 76 7.21 -3.86 4.03
CA LEU A 76 5.99 -3.75 3.23
C LEU A 76 4.74 -4.13 4.04
N ALA A 77 4.82 -5.17 4.87
CA ALA A 77 3.75 -5.59 5.77
C ALA A 77 3.47 -4.53 6.84
N ARG A 78 4.51 -3.99 7.49
CA ARG A 78 4.42 -2.84 8.40
C ARG A 78 3.82 -1.63 7.67
N ARG A 79 4.18 -1.44 6.39
CA ARG A 79 3.64 -0.35 5.59
C ARG A 79 2.14 -0.49 5.33
N GLY A 80 1.72 -1.71 5.02
CA GLY A 80 0.35 -2.09 4.72
C GLY A 80 -0.58 -2.10 5.95
N SER A 81 -0.06 -2.53 7.11
CA SER A 81 -0.85 -2.72 8.34
C SER A 81 -1.30 -1.42 9.01
N LYS A 82 -0.66 -0.28 8.72
CA LYS A 82 -1.14 1.02 9.21
C LYS A 82 -2.56 1.29 8.72
N ARG A 83 -3.48 1.53 9.67
CA ARG A 83 -4.89 1.87 9.43
C ARG A 83 -5.03 2.97 8.37
N ARG A 84 -5.92 2.79 7.39
CA ARG A 84 -6.30 3.89 6.49
C ARG A 84 -7.01 4.94 7.34
N ILE A 85 -6.41 6.12 7.44
CA ILE A 85 -6.94 7.24 8.23
C ILE A 85 -8.14 7.93 7.52
N ARG A 86 -8.38 7.66 6.23
CA ARG A 86 -9.47 8.26 5.45
C ARG A 86 -10.48 7.23 4.99
N GLU A 87 -11.76 7.57 5.15
CA GLU A 87 -12.91 6.87 4.56
C GLU A 87 -13.45 7.56 3.29
N LYS A 88 -13.32 8.90 3.15
CA LYS A 88 -13.93 9.66 2.04
C LYS A 88 -12.95 10.44 1.16
N GLY A 89 -12.96 10.10 -0.14
CA GLY A 89 -13.04 10.99 -1.31
C GLY A 89 -12.00 12.08 -1.59
N VAL A 90 -11.20 12.54 -0.63
CA VAL A 90 -10.25 13.63 -0.89
C VAL A 90 -8.95 13.04 -1.43
N LYS A 91 -8.65 13.31 -2.70
CA LYS A 91 -7.31 13.11 -3.28
C LYS A 91 -6.37 14.09 -2.58
N THR A 92 -5.61 13.64 -1.60
CA THR A 92 -4.42 14.37 -1.18
C THR A 92 -3.24 13.48 -1.47
N GLU A 93 -2.28 14.05 -2.19
CA GLU A 93 -1.06 13.48 -2.80
C GLU A 93 -0.14 12.68 -1.86
N GLN A 94 -0.49 12.47 -0.60
CA GLN A 94 0.49 12.11 0.43
C GLN A 94 0.05 10.85 1.17
N GLY A 95 0.68 9.75 0.79
CA GLY A 95 0.49 8.44 1.40
C GLY A 95 0.97 8.39 2.85
N LYS A 96 0.63 7.27 3.50
CA LYS A 96 0.81 6.86 4.90
C LYS A 96 2.26 6.90 5.49
N TYR A 97 3.18 7.59 4.81
CA TYR A 97 4.62 7.68 5.09
C TYR A 97 5.25 9.01 4.67
N SER A 98 4.45 10.03 4.31
CA SER A 98 5.02 11.33 3.94
C SER A 98 5.37 12.11 5.21
N SER A 99 6.60 11.97 5.71
CA SER A 99 7.20 12.83 6.74
C SER A 99 7.48 14.26 6.22
N LYS A 100 6.70 14.74 5.25
CA LYS A 100 6.88 16.07 4.65
C LYS A 100 6.85 17.20 5.70
N PHE A 101 6.15 16.98 6.81
CA PHE A 101 6.08 17.93 7.91
C PHE A 101 6.36 17.24 9.24
N ALA A 102 7.04 17.95 10.14
CA ALA A 102 7.53 17.41 11.40
C ALA A 102 6.46 16.75 12.29
N LEU A 103 5.22 17.24 12.25
CA LEU A 103 4.13 16.75 13.11
C LEU A 103 3.19 15.74 12.42
N THR A 104 3.48 15.36 11.16
CA THR A 104 2.66 14.38 10.43
C THR A 104 2.76 13.03 11.12
N GLU A 105 1.61 12.38 11.37
CA GLU A 105 1.49 11.07 12.05
C GLU A 105 1.91 11.03 13.54
N LEU A 106 2.27 12.17 14.14
CA LEU A 106 2.62 12.25 15.57
C LEU A 106 1.47 12.73 16.46
N MET A 107 0.63 13.63 15.95
CA MET A 107 -0.45 14.24 16.75
C MET A 107 -1.76 13.47 16.58
N PHE A 108 -2.39 13.11 17.70
CA PHE A 108 -3.67 12.40 17.76
C PHE A 108 -4.70 13.18 18.56
N CYS A 109 -5.95 13.17 18.08
CA CYS A 109 -7.09 13.77 18.75
C CYS A 109 -7.46 12.93 19.98
N SER A 110 -7.59 13.58 21.13
CA SER A 110 -8.02 12.94 22.38
C SER A 110 -9.48 12.46 22.34
N GLU A 111 -10.36 13.14 21.58
CA GLU A 111 -11.78 12.80 21.52
C GLU A 111 -12.07 11.55 20.65
N CYS A 112 -11.43 11.42 19.48
CA CYS A 112 -11.73 10.34 18.53
C CYS A 112 -10.55 9.42 18.18
N GLY A 113 -9.35 9.70 18.70
CA GLY A 113 -8.14 8.92 18.42
C GLY A 113 -7.68 8.96 16.95
N THR A 114 -8.26 9.84 16.12
CA THR A 114 -7.76 10.04 14.75
C THR A 114 -6.61 11.05 14.74
N PRO A 115 -5.62 10.90 13.83
CA PRO A 115 -4.50 11.82 13.78
C PRO A 115 -4.93 13.20 13.25
N TYR A 116 -4.14 14.22 13.56
CA TYR A 116 -4.30 15.54 12.99
C TYR A 116 -3.75 15.62 11.56
N ARG A 117 -4.40 16.43 10.73
CA ARG A 117 -4.02 16.74 9.35
C ARG A 117 -3.67 18.22 9.24
N ARG A 118 -2.55 18.52 8.58
CA ARG A 118 -2.22 19.89 8.20
C ARG A 118 -3.19 20.38 7.13
N CYS A 119 -3.80 21.54 7.36
CA CYS A 119 -4.66 22.25 6.43
C CYS A 119 -4.17 23.70 6.29
N ILE A 120 -4.47 24.33 5.16
CA ILE A 120 -4.21 25.75 4.96
C ILE A 120 -5.53 26.48 5.13
N TRP A 121 -5.61 27.39 6.09
CA TRP A 121 -6.73 28.30 6.23
C TRP A 121 -6.39 29.62 5.56
N SER A 122 -7.34 30.15 4.80
CA SER A 122 -7.23 31.47 4.19
C SER A 122 -8.26 32.39 4.83
N LYS A 123 -7.82 33.49 5.43
CA LYS A 123 -8.71 34.56 5.94
C LYS A 123 -8.13 35.91 5.54
N ASN A 124 -8.94 36.77 4.94
CA ASN A 124 -8.56 38.11 4.48
C ASN A 124 -7.26 38.11 3.65
N GLY A 125 -7.13 37.14 2.72
CA GLY A 125 -5.94 36.98 1.87
C GLY A 125 -4.70 36.37 2.56
N LYS A 126 -4.70 36.18 3.89
CA LYS A 126 -3.59 35.58 4.64
C LYS A 126 -3.79 34.07 4.77
N LYS A 127 -2.81 33.30 4.33
CA LYS A 127 -2.77 31.83 4.45
C LYS A 127 -2.01 31.43 5.71
N LYS A 128 -2.61 30.60 6.56
CA LYS A 128 -1.98 30.01 7.75
C LYS A 128 -2.07 28.49 7.72
N ALA A 129 -0.97 27.81 8.01
CA ALA A 129 -0.97 26.37 8.19
C ALA A 129 -1.48 26.04 9.60
N VAL A 130 -2.54 25.26 9.67
CA VAL A 130 -3.15 24.80 10.93
C VAL A 130 -3.24 23.28 10.92
N TRP A 131 -3.28 22.67 12.10
CA TRP A 131 -3.49 21.23 12.25
C TRP A 131 -4.88 21.00 12.81
N ARG A 132 -5.65 20.15 12.15
CA ARG A 132 -7.05 19.86 12.51
C ARG A 132 -7.29 18.36 12.55
N CYS A 133 -8.11 17.92 13.50
CA CYS A 133 -8.51 16.52 13.60
C CYS A 133 -9.15 16.02 12.29
N VAL A 134 -8.74 14.84 11.82
CA VAL A 134 -9.27 14.26 10.57
C VAL A 134 -10.77 14.02 10.65
N SER A 135 -11.27 13.43 11.74
CA SER A 135 -12.72 13.22 11.92
C SER A 135 -13.50 14.53 11.91
N ARG A 136 -12.93 15.62 12.45
CA ARG A 136 -13.56 16.95 12.43
C ARG A 136 -13.63 17.54 11.04
N LEU A 137 -12.63 17.28 10.20
CA LEU A 137 -12.62 17.72 8.80
C LEU A 137 -13.58 16.90 7.94
N ASP A 138 -13.60 15.58 8.11
CA ASP A 138 -14.33 14.67 7.22
C ASP A 138 -15.80 14.47 7.66
N HIS A 139 -16.13 14.65 8.96
CA HIS A 139 -17.46 14.43 9.53
C HIS A 139 -18.02 15.59 10.37
N GLY A 140 -17.35 16.74 10.40
CA GLY A 140 -17.79 17.89 11.19
C GLY A 140 -17.76 17.65 12.70
N THR A 141 -18.65 18.27 13.44
CA THR A 141 -18.70 18.22 14.93
C THR A 141 -19.22 16.90 15.49
N LYS A 142 -19.57 15.92 14.65
CA LYS A 142 -20.24 14.69 15.07
C LYS A 142 -19.41 13.88 16.08
N TYR A 143 -18.11 13.78 15.88
CA TYR A 143 -17.20 12.99 16.71
C TYR A 143 -16.28 13.83 17.58
N CYS A 144 -16.07 15.11 17.23
CA CYS A 144 -15.19 15.99 17.97
C CYS A 144 -15.76 17.40 18.04
N LYS A 145 -15.86 17.97 19.25
CA LYS A 145 -16.41 19.32 19.47
C LYS A 145 -15.34 20.41 19.53
N GLU A 146 -14.17 20.11 20.11
CA GLU A 146 -13.10 21.09 20.35
C GLU A 146 -11.79 20.78 19.59
N SER A 147 -11.82 19.78 18.69
CA SER A 147 -10.63 19.30 17.96
C SER A 147 -10.30 19.94 16.60
#